data_AF-A0A1G6EEU3-F1
#
_entry.id   AF-A0A1G6EEU3-F1
#
_cell.length_a   1.000
_cell.length_b   1.000
_cell.length_c   1.000
_cell.angle_alpha   90.00
_cell.angle_beta   90.00
_cell.angle_gamma   90.00
#
_symmetry.space_group_name_H-M   'P 1'
#
loop_
_entity.id
_entity.type
_entity.pdbx_description
1 polymer ?
#
loop_
_entity_poly.entity_id
_entity_poly.type
_entity_poly.pdbx_seq_one_letter_code
_entity_poly.pdbx_strand_id
1 'polypeptide(L)'
;MKKAFSVLIGAAAALVLGTFSSAAEDISIEPKFAAETADGVSFSINSNKFAASQLKEGSVLNVSCTGGEGEECPFKLLVGYWNSKSEANQGVGEPVSVEVPAAEYKDGTASYKYEDIVTALDGADLSKVFTFDVAAAGTEITCTGIEAKDVYSAAEAAENGLLHTVHVHAKNPITSENWKQSLTVGVDLFDTSTLTQKSYAIAMFESEVPEDTVNPPVEMIFQSTDDKVSPKAKNGTVWAKIRPVRFNNVFAFFPYDTMTEAYGTDDFSCVSTVYIGDTGESKITCTDLYVLSCKTLPPADAGKTEDSSAAESKAEEVTTTTAAPESKAEVTTTEAAAESKAAAETVTSSSDGDSFSKSLIFIIIGIAAGVILAVVVVIIILNKKAGEAYDINKHKFIKK
;
A
#
# COMPACT_ATOMS: atom_id res chain seq x y z
N MET A 1 -80.95 -4.74 -4.17
CA MET A 1 -80.51 -3.89 -5.30
C MET A 1 -79.09 -3.40 -5.02
N LYS A 2 -78.19 -3.54 -6.01
CA LYS A 2 -76.79 -3.04 -6.13
C LYS A 2 -75.75 -3.75 -5.23
N LYS A 3 -74.95 -4.71 -5.73
CA LYS A 3 -73.72 -4.66 -6.58
C LYS A 3 -72.44 -4.18 -5.85
N ALA A 4 -71.46 -5.08 -5.72
CA ALA A 4 -69.99 -4.92 -5.91
C ALA A 4 -69.33 -6.27 -5.52
N PHE A 5 -68.94 -7.18 -6.42
CA PHE A 5 -67.72 -7.21 -7.24
C PHE A 5 -66.43 -6.84 -6.49
N SER A 6 -65.60 -7.84 -6.20
CA SER A 6 -64.16 -7.76 -6.48
C SER A 6 -63.62 -9.16 -6.78
N VAL A 7 -62.98 -9.24 -7.94
CA VAL A 7 -62.24 -10.36 -8.52
C VAL A 7 -60.77 -9.94 -8.48
N LEU A 8 -59.88 -10.81 -8.03
CA LEU A 8 -58.42 -10.78 -8.26
C LEU A 8 -57.98 -12.25 -8.16
N ILE A 9 -57.98 -13.02 -9.26
CA ILE A 9 -56.91 -13.16 -10.26
C ILE A 9 -55.53 -13.18 -9.61
N GLY A 10 -54.94 -14.38 -9.64
CA GLY A 10 -53.63 -14.66 -9.09
C GLY A 10 -52.46 -14.19 -9.95
N ALA A 11 -51.30 -14.20 -9.32
CA ALA A 11 -50.01 -14.34 -9.99
C ALA A 11 -49.17 -15.24 -9.07
N ALA A 12 -48.97 -16.49 -9.49
CA ALA A 12 -47.91 -17.33 -8.96
C ALA A 12 -46.59 -16.71 -9.45
N ALA A 13 -45.83 -16.12 -8.54
CA ALA A 13 -44.45 -15.74 -8.81
C ALA A 13 -43.62 -17.02 -8.91
N ALA A 14 -43.38 -17.48 -10.14
CA ALA A 14 -42.33 -18.44 -10.42
C ALA A 14 -40.99 -17.76 -10.12
N LEU A 15 -40.38 -18.16 -9.01
CA LEU A 15 -39.06 -17.74 -8.59
C LEU A 15 -38.06 -18.40 -9.56
N VAL A 16 -37.66 -17.65 -10.59
CA VAL A 16 -36.54 -18.03 -11.44
C VAL A 16 -35.29 -17.86 -10.58
N LEU A 17 -34.84 -18.95 -9.96
CA LEU A 17 -33.45 -19.10 -9.53
C LEU A 17 -32.61 -19.10 -10.80
N GLY A 18 -32.25 -17.91 -11.26
CA GLY A 18 -31.17 -17.75 -12.22
C GLY A 18 -29.91 -18.27 -11.55
N THR A 19 -29.46 -19.45 -11.96
CA THR A 19 -28.08 -19.86 -11.77
C THR A 19 -27.24 -18.86 -12.56
N PHE A 20 -26.75 -17.81 -11.90
CA PHE A 20 -25.63 -17.06 -12.42
C PHE A 20 -24.49 -18.08 -12.52
N SER A 21 -24.14 -18.45 -13.75
CA SER A 21 -22.87 -19.12 -14.01
C SER A 21 -21.80 -18.12 -13.60
N SER A 22 -21.22 -18.26 -12.42
CA SER A 22 -20.08 -17.47 -11.99
C SER A 22 -18.99 -17.65 -13.03
N ALA A 23 -18.60 -16.58 -13.70
CA ALA A 23 -17.52 -16.64 -14.67
C ALA A 23 -16.22 -16.60 -13.86
N ALA A 24 -15.77 -17.79 -13.44
CA ALA A 24 -14.45 -17.98 -12.88
C ALA A 24 -13.41 -17.31 -13.79
N GLU A 25 -12.63 -16.39 -13.23
CA GLU A 25 -11.55 -15.72 -13.95
C GLU A 25 -10.20 -16.23 -13.44
N ASP A 26 -9.23 -16.32 -14.36
CA ASP A 26 -7.83 -16.54 -14.02
C ASP A 26 -7.09 -15.21 -14.13
N ILE A 27 -6.41 -14.80 -13.06
CA ILE A 27 -5.72 -13.51 -12.98
C ILE A 27 -4.22 -13.76 -12.98
N SER A 28 -3.54 -13.22 -13.99
CA SER A 28 -2.07 -13.16 -14.03
C SER A 28 -1.58 -11.87 -13.36
N ILE A 29 -0.66 -12.03 -12.42
CA ILE A 29 -0.11 -10.94 -11.63
C ILE A 29 1.39 -10.85 -11.87
N GLU A 30 1.81 -9.68 -12.33
CA GLU A 30 3.22 -9.38 -12.53
C GLU A 30 3.90 -9.14 -11.18
N PRO A 31 5.01 -9.85 -10.88
CA PRO A 31 5.81 -9.57 -9.69
C PRO A 31 6.42 -8.18 -9.83
N LYS A 32 6.27 -7.33 -8.81
CA LYS A 32 6.61 -5.90 -8.92
C LYS A 32 8.03 -5.60 -8.43
N PHE A 33 8.42 -6.21 -7.32
CA PHE A 33 9.70 -5.95 -6.66
C PHE A 33 10.28 -7.23 -6.08
N ALA A 34 11.58 -7.42 -6.25
CA ALA A 34 12.39 -8.35 -5.48
C ALA A 34 13.10 -7.54 -4.39
N ALA A 35 12.98 -7.94 -3.12
CA ALA A 35 13.69 -7.35 -2.01
C ALA A 35 14.49 -8.43 -1.28
N GLU A 36 15.79 -8.24 -1.08
CA GLU A 36 16.56 -9.12 -0.20
C GLU A 36 16.15 -8.86 1.26
N THR A 37 15.73 -9.90 1.94
CA THR A 37 15.39 -9.96 3.36
C THR A 37 16.41 -10.82 4.10
N ALA A 38 16.41 -10.77 5.43
CA ALA A 38 17.29 -11.61 6.25
C ALA A 38 17.09 -13.12 5.99
N ASP A 39 15.91 -13.52 5.50
CA ASP A 39 15.53 -14.90 5.21
C ASP A 39 15.54 -15.24 3.71
N GLY A 40 16.03 -14.32 2.85
CA GLY A 40 16.15 -14.51 1.39
C GLY A 40 15.46 -13.45 0.55
N VAL A 41 15.21 -13.70 -0.73
CA VAL A 41 14.52 -12.74 -1.61
C VAL A 41 13.01 -12.83 -1.39
N SER A 42 12.35 -11.70 -1.10
CA SER A 42 10.90 -11.51 -1.04
C SER A 42 10.37 -10.84 -2.31
N PHE A 43 9.28 -11.36 -2.86
CA PHE A 43 8.57 -10.73 -3.99
C PHE A 43 7.18 -10.26 -3.60
N SER A 44 6.95 -8.95 -3.55
CA SER A 44 5.61 -8.42 -3.25
C SER A 44 4.72 -8.34 -4.48
N ILE A 45 3.54 -8.92 -4.36
CA ILE A 45 2.48 -8.85 -5.36
C ILE A 45 1.84 -7.46 -5.38
N ASN A 46 1.55 -6.96 -6.57
CA ASN A 46 0.78 -5.75 -6.76
C ASN A 46 -0.70 -5.97 -6.41
N SER A 47 -1.10 -5.62 -5.18
CA SER A 47 -2.49 -5.75 -4.69
C SER A 47 -3.51 -4.91 -5.45
N ASN A 48 -3.08 -3.93 -6.25
CA ASN A 48 -4.02 -3.04 -6.95
C ASN A 48 -4.81 -3.71 -8.09
N LYS A 49 -4.42 -4.92 -8.53
CA LYS A 49 -5.16 -5.71 -9.54
C LYS A 49 -5.77 -6.99 -8.96
N PHE A 50 -5.40 -7.37 -7.75
CA PHE A 50 -5.85 -8.60 -7.11
C PHE A 50 -5.93 -8.42 -5.61
N ALA A 51 -7.15 -8.53 -5.08
CA ALA A 51 -7.39 -8.64 -3.65
C ALA A 51 -7.49 -10.10 -3.25
N ALA A 52 -6.88 -10.49 -2.13
CA ALA A 52 -6.99 -11.85 -1.60
C ALA A 52 -8.44 -12.30 -1.36
N SER A 53 -9.34 -11.34 -1.09
CA SER A 53 -10.77 -11.59 -0.95
C SER A 53 -11.42 -12.13 -2.23
N GLN A 54 -10.78 -11.99 -3.40
CA GLN A 54 -11.24 -12.59 -4.65
C GLN A 54 -11.02 -14.12 -4.68
N LEU A 55 -10.18 -14.66 -3.81
CA LEU A 55 -10.06 -16.11 -3.65
C LEU A 55 -11.37 -16.67 -3.06
N LYS A 56 -11.82 -17.79 -3.60
CA LYS A 56 -12.99 -18.55 -3.16
C LYS A 56 -12.61 -20.03 -3.01
N GLU A 57 -13.51 -20.82 -2.42
CA GLU A 57 -13.33 -22.27 -2.32
C GLU A 57 -13.03 -22.85 -3.71
N GLY A 58 -11.96 -23.65 -3.82
CA GLY A 58 -11.46 -24.17 -5.09
C GLY A 58 -10.41 -23.29 -5.82
N SER A 59 -10.21 -22.03 -5.42
CA SER A 59 -9.16 -21.19 -6.01
C SER A 59 -7.76 -21.77 -5.76
N VAL A 60 -6.86 -21.55 -6.73
CA VAL A 60 -5.45 -21.97 -6.63
C VAL A 60 -4.54 -20.81 -7.01
N LEU A 61 -3.58 -20.49 -6.15
CA LEU A 61 -2.51 -19.55 -6.46
C LEU A 61 -1.28 -20.33 -6.93
N ASN A 62 -0.87 -20.13 -8.17
CA ASN A 62 0.36 -20.71 -8.73
C ASN A 62 1.45 -19.65 -8.71
N VAL A 63 2.59 -19.97 -8.10
CA VAL A 63 3.77 -19.11 -8.05
C VAL A 63 4.88 -19.80 -8.83
N SER A 64 5.31 -19.17 -9.90
CA SER A 64 6.41 -19.64 -10.74
C SER A 64 7.69 -18.91 -10.36
N CYS A 65 8.75 -19.68 -10.09
CA CYS A 65 10.07 -19.16 -9.84
C CYS A 65 11.11 -19.87 -10.72
N THR A 66 12.20 -19.16 -11.02
CA THR A 66 13.43 -19.76 -11.53
C THR A 66 14.50 -19.75 -10.45
N GLY A 67 15.47 -20.66 -10.54
CA GLY A 67 16.47 -20.84 -9.47
C GLY A 67 15.99 -21.83 -8.40
N GLY A 68 16.95 -22.50 -7.76
CA GLY A 68 16.72 -23.65 -6.89
C GLY A 68 16.74 -24.99 -7.62
N GLU A 69 17.61 -25.87 -7.15
CA GLU A 69 17.74 -27.25 -7.64
C GLU A 69 17.07 -28.20 -6.66
N GLY A 70 16.20 -29.09 -7.15
CA GLY A 70 15.60 -30.13 -6.31
C GLY A 70 14.19 -30.53 -6.71
N GLU A 71 13.71 -31.62 -6.11
CA GLU A 71 12.31 -32.08 -6.21
C GLU A 71 11.39 -31.36 -5.20
N GLU A 72 11.96 -30.76 -4.16
CA GLU A 72 11.23 -29.99 -3.14
C GLU A 72 11.15 -28.52 -3.53
N CYS A 73 10.06 -27.86 -3.13
CA CYS A 73 9.87 -26.42 -3.37
C CYS A 73 10.92 -25.62 -2.59
N PRO A 74 11.81 -24.85 -3.26
CA PRO A 74 12.88 -24.12 -2.58
C PRO A 74 12.40 -22.80 -1.96
N PHE A 75 11.10 -22.50 -2.06
CA PHE A 75 10.49 -21.27 -1.57
C PHE A 75 9.15 -21.54 -0.90
N LYS A 76 8.67 -20.54 -0.16
CA LYS A 76 7.39 -20.55 0.52
C LYS A 76 6.57 -19.33 0.11
N LEU A 77 5.26 -19.46 0.17
CA LEU A 77 4.35 -18.32 0.14
C LEU A 77 4.25 -17.74 1.54
N LEU A 78 4.49 -16.44 1.65
CA LEU A 78 4.25 -15.63 2.83
C LEU A 78 2.98 -14.82 2.59
N VAL A 79 2.01 -14.91 3.50
CA VAL A 79 0.76 -14.15 3.40
C VAL A 79 0.76 -13.10 4.50
N GLY A 80 0.94 -11.84 4.11
CA GLY A 80 0.89 -10.69 5.00
C GLY A 80 -0.55 -10.27 5.24
N TYR A 81 -0.97 -10.21 6.50
CA TYR A 81 -2.32 -9.79 6.88
C TYR A 81 -2.34 -8.99 8.19
N TRP A 82 -3.41 -8.22 8.37
CA TRP A 82 -3.63 -7.49 9.61
C TRP A 82 -4.28 -8.38 10.68
N ASN A 83 -3.54 -8.71 11.74
CA ASN A 83 -4.06 -9.51 12.85
C ASN A 83 -4.80 -8.65 13.88
N SER A 84 -6.11 -8.50 13.69
CA SER A 84 -6.97 -7.78 14.64
C SER A 84 -7.19 -8.50 15.98
N LYS A 85 -6.78 -9.77 16.13
CA LYS A 85 -6.89 -10.50 17.40
C LYS A 85 -5.72 -10.19 18.35
N SER A 86 -4.66 -9.56 17.86
CA SER A 86 -3.52 -9.19 18.69
C SER A 86 -3.88 -8.07 19.65
N GLU A 87 -3.39 -8.17 20.89
CA GLU A 87 -3.48 -7.11 21.91
C GLU A 87 -2.48 -5.97 21.65
N ALA A 88 -1.60 -6.12 20.65
CA ALA A 88 -0.68 -5.08 20.20
C ALA A 88 -1.43 -3.80 19.80
N ASN A 89 -0.71 -2.67 19.88
CA ASN A 89 -1.22 -1.37 19.46
C ASN A 89 -2.56 -1.01 20.12
N GLN A 90 -2.66 -1.26 21.43
CA GLN A 90 -3.86 -0.97 22.22
C GLN A 90 -5.11 -1.70 21.68
N GLY A 91 -4.94 -2.98 21.30
CA GLY A 91 -6.00 -3.83 20.77
C GLY A 91 -6.48 -3.46 19.36
N VAL A 92 -5.72 -2.64 18.62
CA VAL A 92 -5.97 -2.36 17.20
C VAL A 92 -5.45 -3.49 16.30
N GLY A 93 -4.50 -4.27 16.82
CA GLY A 93 -3.83 -5.36 16.10
C GLY A 93 -2.51 -4.91 15.48
N GLU A 94 -1.92 -5.77 14.66
CA GLU A 94 -0.60 -5.53 14.05
C GLU A 94 -0.49 -6.25 12.70
N PRO A 95 0.41 -5.81 11.81
CA PRO A 95 0.73 -6.57 10.60
C PRO A 95 1.51 -7.83 10.99
N VAL A 96 1.10 -8.97 10.45
CA VAL A 96 1.80 -10.26 10.62
C VAL A 96 1.94 -10.94 9.27
N SER A 97 2.85 -11.92 9.19
CA SER A 97 3.02 -12.77 8.01
C SER A 97 2.97 -14.23 8.42
N VAL A 98 2.33 -15.07 7.60
CA VAL A 98 2.24 -16.52 7.82
C VAL A 98 2.79 -17.27 6.62
N GLU A 99 3.48 -18.37 6.88
CA GLU A 99 3.93 -19.28 5.85
C GLU A 99 2.79 -20.20 5.41
N VAL A 100 2.58 -20.31 4.10
CA VAL A 100 1.70 -21.30 3.48
C VAL A 100 2.58 -22.30 2.73
N PRO A 101 2.55 -23.59 3.07
CA PRO A 101 3.30 -24.60 2.34
C PRO A 101 2.68 -24.83 0.96
N ALA A 102 3.50 -25.17 -0.02
CA ALA A 102 3.02 -25.56 -1.34
C ALA A 102 2.29 -26.91 -1.25
N ALA A 103 1.11 -26.99 -1.85
CA ALA A 103 0.36 -28.24 -1.98
C ALA A 103 0.97 -29.14 -3.06
N GLU A 104 1.53 -28.54 -4.10
CA GLU A 104 2.25 -29.20 -5.19
C GLU A 104 3.40 -28.30 -5.64
N TYR A 105 4.51 -28.91 -6.07
CA TYR A 105 5.61 -28.20 -6.72
C TYR A 105 6.08 -29.01 -7.93
N LYS A 106 6.08 -28.38 -9.09
CA LYS A 106 6.46 -29.03 -10.35
C LYS A 106 6.96 -28.00 -11.36
N ASP A 107 8.04 -28.34 -12.05
CA ASP A 107 8.60 -27.55 -13.16
C ASP A 107 8.85 -26.06 -12.80
N GLY A 108 9.26 -25.78 -11.55
CA GLY A 108 9.50 -24.42 -11.06
C GLY A 108 8.25 -23.68 -10.58
N THR A 109 7.09 -24.31 -10.59
CA THR A 109 5.82 -23.73 -10.14
C THR A 109 5.32 -24.42 -8.89
N ALA A 110 5.03 -23.63 -7.85
CA ALA A 110 4.38 -24.08 -6.63
C ALA A 110 2.90 -23.69 -6.65
N SER A 111 2.02 -24.62 -6.28
CA SER A 111 0.58 -24.38 -6.17
C SER A 111 0.17 -24.30 -4.70
N TYR A 112 -0.59 -23.25 -4.37
CA TYR A 112 -1.13 -22.99 -3.04
C TYR A 112 -2.65 -22.95 -3.13
N LYS A 113 -3.33 -23.82 -2.38
CA LYS A 113 -4.79 -23.93 -2.44
C LYS A 113 -5.44 -22.92 -1.51
N TYR A 114 -6.67 -22.52 -1.86
CA TYR A 114 -7.51 -21.68 -1.02
C TYR A 114 -7.56 -22.19 0.43
N GLU A 115 -7.80 -23.49 0.62
CA GLU A 115 -7.99 -24.10 1.94
C GLU A 115 -6.74 -24.00 2.81
N ASP A 116 -5.55 -24.13 2.21
CA ASP A 116 -4.27 -24.02 2.90
C ASP A 116 -4.01 -22.56 3.31
N ILE A 117 -4.33 -21.59 2.44
CA ILE A 117 -4.22 -20.16 2.72
C ILE A 117 -5.14 -19.76 3.87
N VAL A 118 -6.43 -20.10 3.81
CA VAL A 118 -7.37 -19.72 4.88
C VAL A 118 -7.10 -20.44 6.20
N THR A 119 -6.56 -21.66 6.16
CA THR A 119 -6.11 -22.38 7.36
C THR A 119 -4.93 -21.67 8.00
N ALA A 120 -3.93 -21.24 7.22
CA ALA A 120 -2.76 -20.52 7.72
C ALA A 120 -3.11 -19.16 8.35
N LEU A 121 -4.19 -18.52 7.88
CA LEU A 121 -4.70 -17.26 8.41
C LEU A 121 -5.39 -17.38 9.78
N ASP A 122 -5.56 -18.60 10.32
CA ASP A 122 -6.24 -18.86 11.61
C ASP A 122 -7.59 -18.13 11.74
N GLY A 123 -8.38 -18.16 10.67
CA GLY A 123 -9.70 -17.51 10.62
C GLY A 123 -9.65 -15.98 10.50
N ALA A 124 -8.50 -15.38 10.17
CA ALA A 124 -8.49 -14.00 9.69
C ALA A 124 -9.19 -13.91 8.33
N ASP A 125 -9.94 -12.81 8.13
CA ASP A 125 -10.66 -12.53 6.89
C ASP A 125 -9.66 -12.22 5.76
N LEU A 126 -9.90 -12.77 4.57
CA LEU A 126 -9.11 -12.48 3.36
C LEU A 126 -9.12 -10.99 3.01
N SER A 127 -10.14 -10.23 3.43
CA SER A 127 -10.16 -8.77 3.28
C SER A 127 -9.02 -8.05 4.02
N LYS A 128 -8.37 -8.73 4.98
CA LYS A 128 -7.27 -8.19 5.80
C LYS A 128 -5.89 -8.55 5.27
N VAL A 129 -5.82 -9.45 4.29
CA VAL A 129 -4.57 -9.78 3.60
C VAL A 129 -4.19 -8.58 2.74
N PHE A 130 -2.94 -8.15 2.89
CA PHE A 130 -2.40 -6.99 2.19
C PHE A 130 -1.24 -7.35 1.26
N THR A 131 -0.53 -8.45 1.52
CA THR A 131 0.52 -8.96 0.63
C THR A 131 0.47 -10.47 0.50
N PHE A 132 0.89 -10.91 -0.69
CA PHE A 132 1.43 -12.23 -0.91
C PHE A 132 2.90 -11.99 -1.27
N ASP A 133 3.78 -12.64 -0.55
CA ASP A 133 5.22 -12.54 -0.70
C ASP A 133 5.78 -13.95 -0.95
N VAL A 134 6.90 -14.05 -1.65
CA VAL A 134 7.58 -15.34 -1.91
C VAL A 134 8.95 -15.28 -1.28
N ALA A 135 9.27 -16.18 -0.35
CA ALA A 135 10.55 -16.20 0.34
C ALA A 135 11.30 -17.52 0.14
N ALA A 136 12.62 -17.46 -0.04
CA ALA A 136 13.48 -18.64 -0.19
C ALA A 136 14.71 -18.55 0.71
N ALA A 137 14.91 -19.54 1.58
CA ALA A 137 16.07 -19.59 2.45
C ALA A 137 17.26 -20.24 1.74
N GLY A 138 18.40 -19.52 1.69
CA GLY A 138 19.69 -20.08 1.27
C GLY A 138 19.81 -20.43 -0.23
N THR A 139 18.83 -20.05 -1.05
CA THR A 139 18.80 -20.29 -2.50
C THR A 139 18.40 -19.02 -3.22
N GLU A 140 19.15 -18.64 -4.25
CA GLU A 140 18.77 -17.54 -5.13
C GLU A 140 17.61 -17.99 -6.03
N ILE A 141 16.44 -17.38 -5.84
CA ILE A 141 15.27 -17.57 -6.69
C ILE A 141 14.85 -16.26 -7.34
N THR A 142 14.19 -16.34 -8.48
CA THR A 142 13.50 -15.23 -9.12
C THR A 142 12.05 -15.61 -9.35
N CYS A 143 11.11 -14.93 -8.69
CA CYS A 143 9.69 -15.07 -9.01
C CYS A 143 9.43 -14.51 -10.41
N THR A 144 8.97 -15.37 -11.31
CA THR A 144 8.73 -15.05 -12.72
C THR A 144 7.27 -14.78 -13.04
N GLY A 145 6.35 -15.19 -12.17
CA GLY A 145 4.93 -14.92 -12.36
C GLY A 145 4.08 -15.55 -11.28
N ILE A 146 2.93 -14.94 -11.03
CA ILE A 146 1.92 -15.47 -10.12
C ILE A 146 0.58 -15.49 -10.84
N GLU A 147 -0.14 -16.59 -10.75
CA GLU A 147 -1.42 -16.81 -11.41
C GLU A 147 -2.42 -17.29 -10.37
N ALA A 148 -3.49 -16.53 -10.16
CA ALA A 148 -4.61 -16.93 -9.33
C ALA A 148 -5.71 -17.52 -10.23
N LYS A 149 -6.09 -18.79 -10.00
CA LYS A 149 -7.10 -19.50 -10.78
C LYS A 149 -8.41 -19.61 -10.04
N ASP A 150 -9.49 -19.61 -10.82
CA ASP A 150 -10.87 -19.71 -10.32
C ASP A 150 -11.15 -18.72 -9.20
N VAL A 151 -10.91 -17.44 -9.46
CA VAL A 151 -11.21 -16.36 -8.51
C VAL A 151 -12.48 -15.62 -8.92
N TYR A 152 -13.02 -14.79 -8.02
CA TYR A 152 -14.00 -13.78 -8.41
C TYR A 152 -13.34 -12.79 -9.36
N SER A 153 -13.97 -12.54 -10.50
CA SER A 153 -13.59 -11.41 -11.36
C SER A 153 -13.69 -10.08 -10.59
N ALA A 154 -13.02 -9.03 -11.06
CA ALA A 154 -13.12 -7.71 -10.40
C ALA A 154 -14.57 -7.17 -10.40
N ALA A 155 -15.36 -7.49 -11.44
CA ALA A 155 -16.77 -7.13 -11.51
C ALA A 155 -17.61 -7.87 -10.46
N GLU A 156 -17.45 -9.19 -10.35
CA GLU A 156 -18.14 -10.00 -9.33
C GLU A 156 -17.70 -9.59 -7.92
N ALA A 157 -16.41 -9.28 -7.73
CA ALA A 157 -15.89 -8.80 -6.47
C ALA A 157 -16.55 -7.48 -6.04
N ALA A 158 -16.73 -6.56 -6.98
CA ALA A 158 -17.45 -5.31 -6.73
C ALA A 158 -18.94 -5.54 -6.47
N GLU A 159 -19.61 -6.40 -7.25
CA GLU A 159 -21.03 -6.73 -7.09
C GLU A 159 -21.32 -7.41 -5.74
N ASN A 160 -20.45 -8.33 -5.33
CA ASN A 160 -20.53 -9.04 -4.05
C ASN A 160 -20.08 -8.18 -2.87
N GLY A 161 -19.65 -6.93 -3.11
CA GLY A 161 -19.18 -6.02 -2.06
C GLY A 161 -17.94 -6.54 -1.33
N LEU A 162 -17.07 -7.27 -2.02
CA LEU A 162 -15.82 -7.76 -1.44
C LEU A 162 -14.94 -6.57 -1.05
N LEU A 163 -14.34 -6.70 0.13
CA LEU A 163 -13.48 -5.69 0.70
C LEU A 163 -12.03 -6.17 0.67
N HIS A 164 -11.11 -5.23 0.64
CA HIS A 164 -9.68 -5.50 0.66
C HIS A 164 -8.93 -4.51 1.54
N THR A 165 -7.65 -4.79 1.76
CA THR A 165 -6.73 -3.89 2.46
C THR A 165 -5.76 -3.30 1.47
N VAL A 166 -5.63 -1.97 1.49
CA VAL A 166 -4.59 -1.24 0.79
C VAL A 166 -3.37 -1.16 1.70
N HIS A 167 -2.20 -1.48 1.18
CA HIS A 167 -0.92 -1.31 1.87
C HIS A 167 0.02 -0.48 1.02
N VAL A 168 0.52 0.60 1.61
CA VAL A 168 1.51 1.48 0.99
C VAL A 168 2.77 1.44 1.84
N HIS A 169 3.80 0.77 1.33
CA HIS A 169 5.11 0.71 1.95
C HIS A 169 6.02 1.84 1.44
N ALA A 170 6.62 2.59 2.36
CA ALA A 170 7.56 3.65 2.08
C ALA A 170 8.95 3.07 1.75
N LYS A 171 9.23 2.84 0.47
CA LYS A 171 10.51 2.25 0.02
C LYS A 171 11.76 3.01 0.46
N ASN A 172 11.65 4.33 0.51
CA ASN A 172 12.69 5.23 0.99
C ASN A 172 12.02 6.15 2.00
N PRO A 173 11.81 5.69 3.24
CA PRO A 173 11.05 6.45 4.22
C PRO A 173 11.83 7.72 4.57
N ILE A 174 11.12 8.84 4.67
CA ILE A 174 11.71 10.16 4.93
C ILE A 174 11.32 10.58 6.33
N THR A 175 12.29 10.93 7.16
CA THR A 175 12.01 11.55 8.45
C THR A 175 11.43 12.95 8.25
N SER A 176 10.22 13.19 8.73
CA SER A 176 9.61 14.52 8.73
C SER A 176 9.85 15.27 10.04
N GLU A 177 9.94 16.59 9.95
CA GLU A 177 10.01 17.52 11.08
C GLU A 177 9.43 18.88 10.67
N ASN A 178 8.91 19.63 11.64
CA ASN A 178 8.37 20.98 11.43
C ASN A 178 7.17 21.00 10.47
N TRP A 179 6.16 20.16 10.73
CA TRP A 179 4.92 20.05 9.96
C TRP A 179 5.14 19.59 8.51
N LYS A 180 6.10 18.68 8.32
CA LYS A 180 6.42 18.09 7.01
C LYS A 180 5.78 16.73 6.86
N GLN A 181 5.84 16.22 5.63
CA GLN A 181 5.23 14.97 5.24
C GLN A 181 6.33 13.89 5.19
N SER A 182 6.09 12.79 5.89
CA SER A 182 6.96 11.62 5.91
C SER A 182 6.58 10.61 4.82
N LEU A 183 5.27 10.52 4.51
CA LEU A 183 4.73 9.74 3.41
C LEU A 183 3.77 10.58 2.56
N THR A 184 3.85 10.43 1.24
CA THR A 184 2.95 11.04 0.26
C THR A 184 2.39 9.93 -0.63
N VAL A 185 1.07 9.82 -0.70
CA VAL A 185 0.36 8.74 -1.40
C VAL A 185 -0.59 9.34 -2.43
N GLY A 186 -0.34 9.03 -3.70
CA GLY A 186 -1.22 9.40 -4.81
C GLY A 186 -2.38 8.42 -5.00
N VAL A 187 -3.36 8.83 -5.81
CA VAL A 187 -4.56 8.02 -6.15
C VAL A 187 -4.23 6.69 -6.82
N ASP A 188 -3.07 6.58 -7.46
CA ASP A 188 -2.58 5.34 -8.10
C ASP A 188 -2.16 4.27 -7.09
N LEU A 189 -1.83 4.69 -5.86
CA LEU A 189 -1.47 3.81 -4.74
C LEU A 189 -2.64 3.62 -3.77
N PHE A 190 -3.46 4.66 -3.58
CA PHE A 190 -4.64 4.60 -2.74
C PHE A 190 -5.75 5.52 -3.26
N ASP A 191 -6.75 4.92 -3.90
CA ASP A 191 -7.98 5.60 -4.26
C ASP A 191 -8.91 5.68 -3.04
N THR A 192 -8.98 6.85 -2.41
CA THR A 192 -9.81 7.07 -1.21
C THR A 192 -11.32 6.95 -1.48
N SER A 193 -11.77 6.99 -2.74
CA SER A 193 -13.18 6.73 -3.08
C SER A 193 -13.59 5.29 -2.77
N THR A 194 -12.62 4.40 -2.55
CA THR A 194 -12.81 3.01 -2.12
C THR A 194 -13.17 2.86 -0.64
N LEU A 195 -13.00 3.91 0.17
CA LEU A 195 -13.32 3.85 1.59
C LEU A 195 -14.82 3.55 1.81
N THR A 196 -15.09 2.75 2.85
CA THR A 196 -16.45 2.44 3.32
C THR A 196 -16.58 2.88 4.76
N GLN A 197 -17.80 2.93 5.30
CA GLN A 197 -18.03 3.21 6.73
C GLN A 197 -17.34 2.22 7.67
N LYS A 198 -16.89 1.06 7.17
CA LYS A 198 -16.12 0.07 7.94
C LYS A 198 -14.61 0.32 7.89
N SER A 199 -14.15 1.24 7.03
CA SER A 199 -12.74 1.47 6.80
C SER A 199 -12.06 2.16 7.97
N TYR A 200 -10.77 1.90 8.09
CA TYR A 200 -9.89 2.64 8.98
C TYR A 200 -8.47 2.58 8.41
N ALA A 201 -7.69 3.60 8.71
CA ALA A 201 -6.30 3.69 8.31
C ALA A 201 -5.38 3.56 9.53
N ILE A 202 -4.22 2.97 9.32
CA ILE A 202 -3.18 2.78 10.33
C ILE A 202 -1.85 3.17 9.71
N ALA A 203 -1.23 4.20 10.28
CA ALA A 203 0.15 4.55 9.94
C ALA A 203 1.09 3.87 10.93
N MET A 204 2.07 3.14 10.42
CA MET A 204 3.22 2.63 11.17
C MET A 204 4.40 3.57 10.95
N PHE A 205 5.10 3.91 12.02
CA PHE A 205 6.21 4.86 11.97
C PHE A 205 7.24 4.60 13.05
N GLU A 206 8.43 5.15 12.86
CA GLU A 206 9.42 5.31 13.92
C GLU A 206 9.32 6.70 14.51
N SER A 207 9.41 6.81 15.83
CA SER A 207 9.48 8.08 16.54
C SER A 207 10.32 7.98 17.81
N GLU A 208 10.95 9.08 18.18
CA GLU A 208 11.70 9.23 19.44
C GLU A 208 10.80 9.65 20.62
N VAL A 209 9.50 9.77 20.37
CA VAL A 209 8.52 10.25 21.35
C VAL A 209 8.25 9.20 22.42
N PRO A 210 8.22 9.58 23.70
CA PRO A 210 7.84 8.67 24.77
C PRO A 210 6.44 8.08 24.58
N GLU A 211 6.24 6.81 24.96
CA GLU A 211 4.96 6.11 24.83
C GLU A 211 3.79 6.80 25.56
N ASP A 212 4.05 7.55 26.62
CA ASP A 212 3.05 8.25 27.45
C ASP A 212 2.67 9.64 26.92
N THR A 213 3.04 9.95 25.68
CA THR A 213 2.79 11.27 25.09
C THR A 213 1.30 11.52 24.84
N VAL A 214 0.85 12.73 25.23
CA VAL A 214 -0.58 13.12 25.19
C VAL A 214 -1.01 13.62 23.81
N ASN A 215 -0.13 14.30 23.09
CA ASN A 215 -0.40 14.81 21.74
C ASN A 215 0.17 13.84 20.69
N PRO A 216 -0.61 13.48 19.66
CA PRO A 216 -0.10 12.60 18.63
C PRO A 216 1.03 13.29 17.85
N PRO A 217 2.17 12.61 17.65
CA PRO A 217 3.28 13.14 16.86
C PRO A 217 3.00 13.13 15.36
N VAL A 218 1.91 12.49 14.94
CA VAL A 218 1.55 12.22 13.55
C VAL A 218 0.13 12.68 13.24
N GLU A 219 -0.06 13.20 12.04
CA GLU A 219 -1.36 13.46 11.43
C GLU A 219 -1.48 12.78 10.05
N MET A 220 -2.70 12.43 9.68
CA MET A 220 -3.03 12.09 8.29
C MET A 220 -3.71 13.28 7.65
N ILE A 221 -3.40 13.59 6.40
CA ILE A 221 -3.99 14.71 5.67
C ILE A 221 -4.62 14.21 4.39
N PHE A 222 -5.90 14.55 4.17
CA PHE A 222 -6.53 14.45 2.86
C PHE A 222 -6.43 15.80 2.14
N GLN A 223 -5.73 15.79 1.01
CA GLN A 223 -5.63 16.94 0.12
C GLN A 223 -6.48 16.74 -1.13
N SER A 224 -7.22 17.78 -1.50
CA SER A 224 -7.95 17.86 -2.76
C SER A 224 -7.67 19.19 -3.42
N THR A 225 -7.44 19.21 -4.74
CA THR A 225 -7.33 20.43 -5.55
C THR A 225 -8.64 20.79 -6.27
N ASP A 226 -9.73 20.09 -5.94
CA ASP A 226 -11.10 20.38 -6.37
C ASP A 226 -11.95 20.70 -5.12
N ASP A 227 -12.73 21.79 -5.18
CA ASP A 227 -13.58 22.30 -4.10
C ASP A 227 -15.07 21.95 -4.24
N LYS A 228 -15.45 21.18 -5.26
CA LYS A 228 -16.87 20.90 -5.56
C LYS A 228 -17.54 19.94 -4.58
N VAL A 229 -16.77 19.04 -3.96
CA VAL A 229 -17.31 17.94 -3.14
C VAL A 229 -17.24 18.26 -1.65
N SER A 230 -16.09 18.71 -1.16
CA SER A 230 -15.92 19.00 0.26
C SER A 230 -16.40 20.40 0.63
N PRO A 231 -17.27 20.55 1.63
CA PRO A 231 -17.66 21.87 2.15
C PRO A 231 -16.54 22.56 2.95
N LYS A 232 -15.41 21.89 3.18
CA LYS A 232 -14.24 22.42 3.90
C LYS A 232 -13.23 23.09 2.97
N ALA A 233 -13.49 23.09 1.67
CA ALA A 233 -12.61 23.70 0.70
C ALA A 233 -12.46 25.21 0.95
N LYS A 234 -11.23 25.70 0.79
CA LYS A 234 -10.87 27.10 0.87
C LYS A 234 -9.97 27.43 -0.31
N ASN A 235 -10.34 28.43 -1.09
CA ASN A 235 -9.60 28.86 -2.27
C ASN A 235 -9.34 27.71 -3.27
N GLY A 236 -10.35 26.86 -3.54
CA GLY A 236 -10.20 25.75 -4.50
C GLY A 236 -9.43 24.54 -3.97
N THR A 237 -9.12 24.47 -2.68
CA THR A 237 -8.33 23.36 -2.11
C THR A 237 -8.85 22.93 -0.75
N VAL A 238 -8.77 21.63 -0.47
CA VAL A 238 -9.00 21.05 0.84
C VAL A 238 -7.68 20.60 1.42
N TRP A 239 -7.44 20.93 2.69
CA TRP A 239 -6.33 20.41 3.49
C TRP A 239 -6.91 19.89 4.82
N ALA A 240 -7.51 18.70 4.75
CA ALA A 240 -8.21 18.11 5.88
C ALA A 240 -7.22 17.36 6.77
N LYS A 241 -6.86 17.98 7.90
CA LYS A 241 -6.02 17.36 8.93
C LYS A 241 -6.85 16.42 9.79
N ILE A 242 -6.46 15.15 9.82
CA ILE A 242 -7.12 14.06 10.52
C ILE A 242 -6.22 13.66 11.69
N ARG A 243 -6.72 13.85 12.90
CA ARG A 243 -6.03 13.45 14.14
C ARG A 243 -6.31 11.98 14.42
N PRO A 244 -5.32 11.16 14.82
CA PRO A 244 -5.60 9.78 15.22
C PRO A 244 -6.37 9.73 16.54
N VAL A 245 -7.21 8.71 16.72
CA VAL A 245 -7.96 8.49 17.97
C VAL A 245 -7.21 7.60 18.95
N ARG A 246 -6.26 6.80 18.46
CA ARG A 246 -5.32 6.01 19.24
C ARG A 246 -3.95 6.08 18.57
N PHE A 247 -2.90 6.16 19.38
CA PHE A 247 -1.52 6.17 18.91
C PHE A 247 -0.59 5.76 20.05
N ASN A 248 0.63 5.40 19.69
CA ASN A 248 1.79 5.34 20.57
C ASN A 248 3.02 5.84 19.77
N ASN A 249 4.22 5.42 20.16
CA ASN A 249 5.47 5.77 19.49
C ASN A 249 5.72 5.02 18.17
N VAL A 250 4.90 4.03 17.81
CA VAL A 250 5.07 3.18 16.62
C VAL A 250 3.86 3.12 15.69
N PHE A 251 2.66 3.52 16.15
CA PHE A 251 1.46 3.50 15.31
C PHE A 251 0.51 4.67 15.59
N ALA A 252 -0.34 4.97 14.61
CA ALA A 252 -1.49 5.85 14.74
C ALA A 252 -2.70 5.31 13.97
N PHE A 253 -3.86 5.31 14.62
CA PHE A 253 -5.11 4.76 14.11
C PHE A 253 -6.12 5.88 13.81
N PHE A 254 -6.62 5.86 12.57
CA PHE A 254 -7.53 6.85 11.99
C PHE A 254 -8.82 6.15 11.54
N PRO A 255 -9.91 6.21 12.31
CA PRO A 255 -11.18 5.61 11.91
C PRO A 255 -11.89 6.46 10.86
N TYR A 256 -12.73 5.84 10.03
CA TYR A 256 -13.51 6.49 8.97
C TYR A 256 -14.21 7.80 9.43
N ASP A 257 -14.87 7.77 10.59
CA ASP A 257 -15.62 8.92 11.11
C ASP A 257 -14.75 10.17 11.31
N THR A 258 -13.48 10.00 11.70
CA THR A 258 -12.57 11.15 11.81
C THR A 258 -12.14 11.69 10.46
N MET A 259 -12.07 10.84 9.44
CA MET A 259 -11.77 11.26 8.07
C MET A 259 -12.93 12.07 7.50
N THR A 260 -14.17 11.58 7.68
CA THR A 260 -15.38 12.28 7.22
C THR A 260 -15.58 13.60 7.96
N GLU A 261 -15.33 13.65 9.27
CA GLU A 261 -15.42 14.88 10.05
C GLU A 261 -14.42 15.94 9.56
N ALA A 262 -13.15 15.55 9.39
CA ALA A 262 -12.09 16.44 8.94
C ALA A 262 -12.32 16.95 7.51
N TYR A 263 -12.74 16.04 6.61
CA TYR A 263 -13.00 16.37 5.21
C TYR A 263 -14.36 17.03 4.99
N GLY A 264 -15.29 16.87 5.94
CA GLY A 264 -16.63 17.46 5.94
C GLY A 264 -17.69 16.71 5.13
N THR A 265 -17.35 15.59 4.50
CA THR A 265 -18.23 14.72 3.71
C THR A 265 -17.65 13.32 3.67
N ASP A 266 -18.49 12.33 3.36
CA ASP A 266 -18.11 10.93 3.13
C ASP A 266 -17.77 10.62 1.66
N ASP A 267 -17.97 11.58 0.76
CA ASP A 267 -17.50 11.52 -0.62
C ASP A 267 -16.04 11.98 -0.72
N PHE A 268 -15.12 11.01 -0.71
CA PHE A 268 -13.68 11.25 -0.86
C PHE A 268 -13.18 11.25 -2.31
N SER A 269 -14.07 11.21 -3.32
CA SER A 269 -13.69 11.04 -4.73
C SER A 269 -12.74 12.13 -5.29
N CYS A 270 -12.71 13.31 -4.66
CA CYS A 270 -11.81 14.41 -5.04
C CYS A 270 -10.47 14.44 -4.29
N VAL A 271 -10.22 13.54 -3.33
CA VAL A 271 -8.93 13.51 -2.63
C VAL A 271 -7.87 13.03 -3.61
N SER A 272 -6.95 13.94 -3.96
CA SER A 272 -5.88 13.71 -4.90
C SER A 272 -4.63 13.13 -4.23
N THR A 273 -4.45 13.39 -2.94
CA THR A 273 -3.25 13.00 -2.22
C THR A 273 -3.54 12.78 -0.74
N VAL A 274 -3.02 11.68 -0.21
CA VAL A 274 -2.99 11.39 1.22
C VAL A 274 -1.57 11.58 1.74
N TYR A 275 -1.41 12.34 2.81
CA TYR A 275 -0.14 12.48 3.49
C TYR A 275 -0.17 11.88 4.88
N ILE A 276 0.97 11.35 5.31
CA ILE A 276 1.28 11.12 6.72
C ILE A 276 2.43 12.07 7.07
N GLY A 277 2.26 12.88 8.11
CA GLY A 277 3.22 13.93 8.46
C GLY A 277 3.30 14.19 9.95
N ASP A 278 4.34 14.91 10.37
CA ASP A 278 4.51 15.28 11.77
C ASP A 278 3.61 16.46 12.16
N THR A 279 3.27 16.53 13.44
CA THR A 279 2.45 17.61 14.02
C THR A 279 3.30 18.75 14.60
N GLY A 280 4.61 18.79 14.30
CA GLY A 280 5.56 19.70 14.93
C GLY A 280 5.92 19.34 16.38
N GLU A 281 5.28 18.33 16.97
CA GLU A 281 5.59 17.82 18.31
C GLU A 281 6.92 17.04 18.33
N SER A 282 7.20 16.29 17.26
CA SER A 282 8.41 15.50 17.13
C SER A 282 8.70 15.08 15.69
N LYS A 283 9.84 14.43 15.50
CA LYS A 283 10.14 13.75 14.25
C LYS A 283 9.36 12.44 14.16
N ILE A 284 8.97 12.08 12.94
CA ILE A 284 8.47 10.75 12.61
C ILE A 284 9.09 10.26 11.31
N THR A 285 9.23 8.94 11.18
CA THR A 285 9.58 8.26 9.93
C THR A 285 8.50 7.23 9.65
N CYS A 286 7.49 7.57 8.85
CA CYS A 286 6.43 6.67 8.43
C CYS A 286 6.99 5.60 7.50
N THR A 287 6.79 4.34 7.86
CA THR A 287 7.26 3.18 7.08
C THR A 287 6.12 2.59 6.26
N ASP A 288 4.90 2.58 6.82
CA ASP A 288 3.76 1.90 6.20
C ASP A 288 2.45 2.62 6.48
N LEU A 289 1.55 2.58 5.50
CA LEU A 289 0.14 2.92 5.66
C LEU A 289 -0.70 1.71 5.26
N TYR A 290 -1.53 1.24 6.20
CA TYR A 290 -2.54 0.23 5.96
C TYR A 290 -3.91 0.88 5.97
N VAL A 291 -4.73 0.63 4.95
CA VAL A 291 -6.12 1.09 4.90
C VAL A 291 -7.01 -0.12 4.68
N LEU A 292 -7.81 -0.44 5.71
CA LEU A 292 -8.58 -1.66 5.75
C LEU A 292 -10.00 -1.44 5.26
N SER A 293 -10.63 -2.53 4.82
CA SER A 293 -12.05 -2.58 4.43
C SER A 293 -12.42 -1.63 3.29
N CYS A 294 -11.53 -1.46 2.32
CA CYS A 294 -11.78 -0.73 1.07
C CYS A 294 -12.61 -1.60 0.11
N LYS A 295 -13.57 -1.02 -0.61
CA LYS A 295 -14.33 -1.75 -1.63
C LYS A 295 -13.47 -2.01 -2.87
N THR A 296 -13.67 -3.18 -3.50
CA THR A 296 -13.12 -3.44 -4.83
C THR A 296 -13.85 -2.60 -5.87
N LEU A 297 -13.11 -1.98 -6.79
CA LEU A 297 -13.69 -1.27 -7.92
C LEU A 297 -13.85 -2.21 -9.11
N PRO A 298 -14.90 -2.03 -9.95
CA PRO A 298 -14.97 -2.73 -11.22
C PRO A 298 -13.79 -2.31 -12.11
N PRO A 299 -13.41 -3.13 -13.10
CA PRO A 299 -12.45 -2.71 -14.12
C PRO A 299 -12.88 -1.37 -14.70
N ALA A 300 -11.99 -0.38 -14.70
CA ALA A 300 -12.25 0.85 -15.44
C ALA A 300 -12.43 0.45 -16.91
N ASP A 301 -13.63 0.67 -17.48
CA ASP A 301 -13.92 0.38 -18.88
C ASP A 301 -12.78 0.90 -19.76
N ALA A 302 -11.99 -0.01 -20.33
CA ALA A 302 -11.00 0.29 -21.36
C ALA A 302 -11.76 0.61 -22.66
N GLY A 303 -12.41 1.78 -22.71
CA GLY A 303 -13.28 2.13 -23.82
C GLY A 303 -14.23 3.27 -23.55
N LYS A 304 -13.71 4.46 -23.22
CA LYS A 304 -14.35 5.71 -23.66
C LYS A 304 -13.55 6.29 -24.81
N THR A 305 -13.79 5.74 -25.99
CA THR A 305 -13.54 6.42 -27.26
C THR A 305 -14.42 7.66 -27.26
N GLU A 306 -13.80 8.83 -27.10
CA GLU A 306 -14.44 10.11 -27.42
C GLU A 306 -14.65 10.18 -28.94
N ASP A 307 -15.90 9.98 -29.39
CA ASP A 307 -16.43 10.48 -30.67
C ASP A 307 -17.93 10.11 -30.73
N SER A 308 -18.92 10.92 -31.11
CA SER A 308 -19.05 12.36 -31.33
C SER A 308 -20.56 12.62 -31.50
N SER A 309 -20.96 13.87 -31.22
CA SER A 309 -21.86 14.66 -32.08
C SER A 309 -23.17 15.20 -31.47
N ALA A 310 -23.23 16.53 -31.56
CA ALA A 310 -24.38 17.38 -31.87
C ALA A 310 -25.37 17.77 -30.75
N ALA A 311 -25.16 18.99 -30.24
CA ALA A 311 -26.06 20.11 -30.60
C ALA A 311 -25.36 21.47 -30.40
N GLU A 312 -25.26 22.23 -31.50
CA GLU A 312 -24.77 23.61 -31.57
C GLU A 312 -25.76 24.63 -30.98
N SER A 313 -25.18 25.75 -30.50
CA SER A 313 -25.56 27.17 -30.65
C SER A 313 -25.29 27.90 -29.33
N LYS A 314 -24.78 29.13 -29.25
CA LYS A 314 -24.60 30.20 -30.23
C LYS A 314 -23.52 31.15 -29.67
N ALA A 315 -22.77 31.78 -30.56
CA ALA A 315 -21.72 32.75 -30.27
C ALA A 315 -22.20 34.03 -29.57
N GLU A 316 -21.34 34.62 -28.73
CA GLU A 316 -21.11 36.07 -28.74
C GLU A 316 -19.67 36.41 -28.30
N GLU A 317 -19.01 37.17 -29.16
CA GLU A 317 -17.65 37.69 -29.06
C GLU A 317 -17.69 39.06 -28.33
N VAL A 318 -16.79 39.30 -27.36
CA VAL A 318 -16.42 40.67 -26.97
C VAL A 318 -14.91 40.76 -26.77
N THR A 319 -14.34 41.74 -27.45
CA THR A 319 -12.93 41.96 -27.73
C THR A 319 -12.32 43.00 -26.77
N THR A 320 -11.04 42.79 -26.45
CA THR A 320 -9.95 43.80 -26.30
C THR A 320 -9.66 44.58 -24.99
N THR A 321 -8.43 44.34 -24.48
CA THR A 321 -7.28 45.26 -24.23
C THR A 321 -6.76 45.51 -22.79
N THR A 322 -5.44 45.28 -22.67
CA THR A 322 -4.40 46.03 -21.89
C THR A 322 -4.33 45.91 -20.37
N ALA A 323 -3.23 45.31 -19.86
CA ALA A 323 -1.98 46.01 -19.49
C ALA A 323 -1.28 45.32 -18.31
N ALA A 324 -0.03 44.90 -18.53
CA ALA A 324 0.98 44.75 -17.48
C ALA A 324 1.43 46.15 -16.99
N PRO A 325 2.08 46.29 -15.82
CA PRO A 325 3.52 46.07 -15.82
C PRO A 325 4.11 45.39 -14.56
N GLU A 326 5.28 44.79 -14.84
CA GLU A 326 6.46 44.48 -14.03
C GLU A 326 6.55 44.98 -12.58
N SER A 327 7.08 44.12 -11.71
CA SER A 327 8.13 44.53 -10.76
C SER A 327 9.05 43.37 -10.40
N LYS A 328 10.33 43.75 -10.26
CA LYS A 328 11.56 42.98 -10.21
C LYS A 328 12.12 43.10 -8.80
N ALA A 329 12.50 42.00 -8.15
CA ALA A 329 13.44 42.04 -7.04
C ALA A 329 14.27 40.74 -6.95
N GLU A 330 15.53 40.93 -7.32
CA GLU A 330 16.74 40.13 -7.18
C GLU A 330 17.09 39.84 -5.71
N VAL A 331 17.50 38.61 -5.37
CA VAL A 331 18.32 38.34 -4.17
C VAL A 331 19.37 37.25 -4.48
N THR A 332 20.57 37.75 -4.69
CA THR A 332 21.93 37.31 -4.32
C THR A 332 22.16 35.94 -3.67
N THR A 333 23.08 35.20 -4.30
CA THR A 333 23.85 34.07 -3.79
C THR A 333 24.82 34.47 -2.67
N THR A 334 24.93 33.65 -1.62
CA THR A 334 26.21 33.47 -0.89
C THR A 334 26.34 32.02 -0.45
N GLU A 335 27.44 31.43 -0.89
CA GLU A 335 28.00 30.13 -0.58
C GLU A 335 28.88 30.29 0.66
N ALA A 336 28.81 29.37 1.63
CA ALA A 336 29.85 29.21 2.64
C ALA A 336 29.87 27.75 3.14
N ALA A 337 30.94 27.06 2.74
CA ALA A 337 31.37 25.78 3.27
C ALA A 337 32.01 25.95 4.66
N ALA A 338 31.83 24.98 5.55
CA ALA A 338 32.80 24.64 6.59
C ALA A 338 32.58 23.21 7.12
N GLU A 339 33.64 22.41 7.02
CA GLU A 339 33.84 21.11 7.65
C GLU A 339 33.84 21.22 9.20
N SER A 340 33.44 20.17 9.93
CA SER A 340 34.40 19.22 10.52
C SER A 340 33.80 18.31 11.62
N LYS A 341 34.30 17.07 11.60
CA LYS A 341 34.81 16.26 12.73
C LYS A 341 33.85 15.41 13.58
N ALA A 342 34.13 14.11 13.49
CA ALA A 342 33.65 13.00 14.29
C ALA A 342 34.02 13.08 15.78
N ALA A 343 33.17 12.50 16.62
CA ALA A 343 33.57 11.84 17.87
C ALA A 343 32.58 10.70 18.16
N ALA A 344 33.12 9.49 18.24
CA ALA A 344 32.46 8.32 18.77
C ALA A 344 32.65 8.28 20.29
N GLU A 345 31.62 7.96 21.06
CA GLU A 345 31.78 7.47 22.43
C GLU A 345 30.89 6.26 22.68
N THR A 346 31.52 5.26 23.30
CA THR A 346 31.03 3.97 23.73
C THR A 346 30.45 4.12 25.14
N VAL A 347 29.27 3.56 25.41
CA VAL A 347 28.82 3.32 26.79
C VAL A 347 28.37 1.87 26.92
N THR A 348 29.13 1.13 27.72
CA THR A 348 28.79 -0.15 28.32
C THR A 348 28.12 0.10 29.67
N SER A 349 26.99 -0.55 29.93
CA SER A 349 26.58 -0.97 31.28
C SER A 349 25.53 -2.07 31.23
N SER A 350 25.86 -3.16 31.92
CA SER A 350 25.07 -4.36 32.16
C SER A 350 24.17 -4.21 33.39
N SER A 351 22.94 -4.74 33.37
CA SER A 351 22.38 -5.72 34.35
C SER A 351 20.85 -5.85 34.28
N ASP A 352 20.43 -7.03 33.79
CA ASP A 352 19.37 -7.98 34.19
C ASP A 352 17.91 -7.60 34.57
N GLY A 353 16.99 -8.25 33.84
CA GLY A 353 15.53 -8.36 34.00
C GLY A 353 14.78 -7.57 32.91
N ASP A 354 13.97 -8.09 32.00
CA ASP A 354 13.24 -9.35 31.84
C ASP A 354 12.88 -9.49 30.33
N SER A 355 12.37 -10.65 29.90
CA SER A 355 12.32 -11.27 28.57
C SER A 355 11.85 -10.52 27.27
N PHE A 356 11.92 -9.19 27.17
CA PHE A 356 11.56 -8.44 25.94
C PHE A 356 12.76 -7.83 25.18
N SER A 357 13.91 -7.67 25.85
CA SER A 357 15.10 -7.03 25.26
C SER A 357 15.84 -7.88 24.23
N LYS A 358 15.68 -9.22 24.24
CA LYS A 358 16.39 -10.10 23.29
C LYS A 358 15.86 -9.99 21.86
N SER A 359 14.54 -9.88 21.63
CA SER A 359 13.99 -9.73 20.27
C SER A 359 14.33 -8.38 19.64
N LEU A 360 14.35 -7.30 20.43
CA LEU A 360 14.71 -5.97 19.94
C LEU A 360 16.21 -5.84 19.63
N ILE A 361 17.08 -6.52 20.41
CA ILE A 361 18.52 -6.58 20.15
C ILE A 361 18.82 -7.33 18.85
N PHE A 362 18.09 -8.38 18.49
CA PHE A 362 18.29 -9.07 17.20
C PHE A 362 17.86 -8.22 16.00
N ILE A 363 16.79 -7.42 16.12
CA ILE A 363 16.33 -6.50 15.07
C ILE A 363 17.32 -5.34 14.86
N ILE A 364 17.81 -4.74 15.95
CA ILE A 364 18.77 -3.62 15.90
C ILE A 364 20.17 -4.08 15.44
N ILE A 365 20.62 -5.27 15.85
CA ILE A 365 21.89 -5.86 15.37
C ILE A 365 21.78 -6.23 13.88
N GLY A 366 20.61 -6.69 13.41
CA GLY A 366 20.36 -6.97 11.99
C GLY A 366 20.47 -5.74 11.09
N ILE A 367 19.92 -4.61 11.53
CA ILE A 367 19.95 -3.34 10.77
C ILE A 367 21.38 -2.77 10.71
N ALA A 368 22.12 -2.77 11.82
CA ALA A 368 23.50 -2.26 11.84
C ALA A 368 24.48 -3.12 11.02
N ALA A 369 24.31 -4.45 11.01
CA ALA A 369 25.15 -5.35 10.20
C ALA A 369 24.84 -5.27 8.70
N GLY A 370 23.55 -5.09 8.32
CA GLY A 370 23.12 -4.94 6.93
C GLY A 370 23.67 -3.68 6.24
N VAL A 371 23.72 -2.56 6.97
CA VAL A 371 24.29 -1.30 6.45
C VAL A 371 25.79 -1.43 6.18
N ILE A 372 26.53 -2.14 7.05
CA ILE A 372 27.97 -2.36 6.85
C ILE A 372 28.24 -3.28 5.64
N LEU A 373 27.45 -4.33 5.46
CA LEU A 373 27.57 -5.23 4.30
C LEU A 373 27.21 -4.52 2.99
N ALA A 374 26.15 -3.69 2.96
CA ALA A 374 25.79 -2.90 1.79
C ALA A 374 26.91 -1.92 1.38
N VAL A 375 27.55 -1.25 2.34
CA VAL A 375 28.68 -0.35 2.07
C VAL A 375 29.90 -1.12 1.55
N VAL A 376 30.21 -2.29 2.11
CA VAL A 376 31.32 -3.14 1.62
C VAL A 376 31.05 -3.65 0.20
N VAL A 377 29.81 -4.04 -0.12
CA VAL A 377 29.42 -4.51 -1.46
C VAL A 377 29.50 -3.37 -2.48
N VAL A 378 29.03 -2.17 -2.14
CA VAL A 378 29.17 -0.98 -3.01
C VAL A 378 30.65 -0.66 -3.25
N ILE A 379 31.51 -0.74 -2.23
CA ILE A 379 32.96 -0.54 -2.40
C ILE A 379 33.58 -1.63 -3.29
N ILE A 380 33.18 -2.90 -3.16
CA ILE A 380 33.65 -3.99 -4.02
C ILE A 380 33.17 -3.81 -5.46
N ILE A 381 31.93 -3.39 -5.68
CA ILE A 381 31.38 -3.11 -7.02
C ILE A 381 32.07 -1.91 -7.65
N LEU A 382 32.32 -0.84 -6.91
CA LEU A 382 33.06 0.33 -7.38
C LEU A 382 34.52 -0.01 -7.69
N ASN A 383 35.16 -0.88 -6.89
CA ASN A 383 36.50 -1.40 -7.18
C ASN A 383 36.53 -2.38 -8.37
N LYS A 384 35.45 -3.14 -8.63
CA LYS A 384 35.35 -4.03 -9.80
C LYS A 384 34.99 -3.30 -11.10
N LYS A 385 34.28 -2.16 -11.05
CA LYS A 385 33.88 -1.38 -12.25
C LYS A 385 34.91 -0.38 -12.76
N ALA A 386 36.06 -0.20 -12.09
CA ALA A 386 37.10 0.74 -12.53
C ALA A 386 37.87 0.33 -13.82
N GLY A 387 37.51 -0.80 -14.45
CA GLY A 387 38.25 -1.40 -15.55
C GLY A 387 37.79 -1.05 -16.97
N GLU A 388 36.71 -0.29 -17.18
CA GLU A 388 36.20 -0.02 -18.53
C GLU A 388 35.89 1.47 -18.76
N ALA A 389 36.35 2.01 -19.89
CA ALA A 389 36.08 3.36 -20.36
C ALA A 389 35.19 3.30 -21.61
N TYR A 390 34.22 4.20 -21.72
CA TYR A 390 33.32 4.25 -22.86
C TYR A 390 33.97 5.03 -24.03
N ASP A 391 34.20 4.35 -25.16
CA ASP A 391 34.77 4.98 -26.36
C ASP A 391 33.66 5.55 -27.25
N ILE A 392 33.60 6.88 -27.30
CA ILE A 392 32.58 7.64 -28.01
C ILE A 392 32.66 7.40 -29.53
N ASN A 393 33.84 7.11 -30.09
CA ASN A 393 34.01 6.90 -31.53
C ASN A 393 33.58 5.50 -31.98
N LYS A 394 33.55 4.54 -31.06
CA LYS A 394 33.19 3.14 -31.35
C LYS A 394 31.83 2.73 -30.78
N HIS A 395 31.17 3.62 -30.03
CA HIS A 395 29.91 3.39 -29.33
C HIS A 395 29.90 2.08 -28.52
N LYS A 396 31.01 1.75 -27.85
CA LYS A 396 31.15 0.54 -27.01
C LYS A 396 32.05 0.82 -25.81
N PHE A 397 31.80 0.13 -24.70
CA PHE A 397 32.71 0.08 -23.55
C PHE A 397 33.95 -0.73 -23.94
N ILE A 398 35.13 -0.14 -23.74
CA ILE A 398 36.41 -0.84 -23.88
C ILE A 398 37.10 -0.91 -22.53
N LYS A 399 37.72 -2.06 -22.28
CA LYS A 399 38.58 -2.27 -21.13
C LYS A 399 39.75 -1.28 -21.21
N LYS A 400 40.06 -0.62 -20.09
CA LYS A 400 41.25 0.24 -19.97
C LYS A 400 42.51 -0.54 -20.28
#